data_AF-A0A3D0QRS8-F1
#
_entry.id   AF-A0A3D0QRS8-F1
#
_cell.length_a   1.000
_cell.length_b   1.000
_cell.length_c   1.000
_cell.angle_alpha   90.00
_cell.angle_beta   90.00
_cell.angle_gamma   90.00
#
_symmetry.space_group_name_H-M   'P 1'
#
loop_
_entity.id
_entity.type
_entity.pdbx_description
1 polymer ?
#
loop_
_entity_poly.entity_id
_entity_poly.type
_entity_poly.pdbx_seq_one_letter_code
_entity_poly.pdbx_strand_id
1 'polypeptide(L)'
;MSGASTAVWGRAEQQDFRSRVRGCLLGGAIGDALGAGVVSDSLAGIRTAHGQEGVTDFVPAYGRRGAVTDDTQLTLFTVDGLIRAQVRRDTGAWHPPTDVFRAYQRWAATQREWGPDERRKDDGWLAREEWLYVRRDPARTCLTGLADEAMGTLDRPKNPDADDCGAVMRSAPFGLLVGWEPQLVFQLAVECAAQTHGHPTGYLAAGAFAVVVHGLARGESLDNGVQQALMQLVTRPGHEETVEALKHAVGAVRQGLPSATRVESLGEGRTAGEALAIGLYCALVAEDVRHGLLLAVNHGGDSDSTGSVCGNLLGVLHGETALPPGWLAELEGRQTILELADDFSMEMTQGPALHTPAASAPGWLARYPRA
;
A
#
# COMPACT_ATOMS: atom_id res chain seq x y z
N MET A 1 -12.54 -0.83 -28.30
CA MET A 1 -12.92 -1.91 -27.38
C MET A 1 -12.16 -3.18 -27.78
N SER A 2 -10.88 -3.28 -27.42
CA SER A 2 -10.17 -4.55 -27.48
C SER A 2 -10.55 -5.32 -26.23
N GLY A 3 -11.31 -6.40 -26.37
CA GLY A 3 -11.52 -7.34 -25.28
C GLY A 3 -10.15 -7.82 -24.81
N ALA A 4 -9.81 -7.51 -23.56
CA ALA A 4 -8.69 -8.17 -22.91
C ALA A 4 -9.00 -9.66 -22.96
N SER A 5 -8.24 -10.40 -23.76
CA SER A 5 -8.18 -11.85 -23.68
C SER A 5 -7.93 -12.17 -22.20
N THR A 6 -8.92 -12.71 -21.50
CA THR A 6 -8.75 -13.21 -20.13
C THR A 6 -7.73 -14.34 -20.24
N ALA A 7 -6.47 -14.02 -19.97
CA ALA A 7 -5.41 -15.01 -19.92
C ALA A 7 -5.89 -16.13 -19.00
N VAL A 8 -5.90 -17.37 -19.50
CA VAL A 8 -6.30 -18.51 -18.70
C VAL A 8 -5.16 -18.79 -17.73
N TRP A 9 -5.32 -18.35 -16.48
CA TRP A 9 -4.33 -18.57 -15.43
C TRP A 9 -4.24 -20.06 -15.08
N GLY A 10 -3.06 -20.64 -15.22
CA GLY A 10 -2.77 -21.98 -14.73
C GLY A 10 -2.80 -22.03 -13.20
N ARG A 11 -3.03 -23.22 -12.62
CA ARG A 11 -3.08 -23.40 -11.15
C ARG A 11 -1.81 -22.88 -10.46
N ALA A 12 -0.63 -23.14 -11.03
CA ALA A 12 0.64 -22.70 -10.46
C ALA A 12 0.75 -21.17 -10.45
N GLU A 13 0.36 -20.52 -11.55
CA GLU A 13 0.36 -19.05 -11.68
C GLU A 13 -0.63 -18.41 -10.69
N GLN A 14 -1.82 -19.00 -10.51
CA GLN A 14 -2.79 -18.52 -9.51
C GLN A 14 -2.25 -18.62 -8.09
N GLN A 15 -1.56 -19.72 -7.73
CA GLN A 15 -0.99 -19.89 -6.40
C GLN A 15 0.20 -18.95 -6.17
N ASP A 16 1.07 -18.77 -7.17
CA ASP A 16 2.17 -17.81 -7.10
C ASP A 16 1.64 -16.38 -6.93
N PHE A 17 0.70 -15.96 -7.77
CA PHE A 17 0.09 -14.63 -7.68
C PHE A 17 -0.59 -14.40 -6.32
N ARG A 18 -1.37 -15.37 -5.84
CA ARG A 18 -1.99 -15.30 -4.50
C ARG A 18 -0.94 -15.16 -3.40
N SER A 19 0.15 -15.93 -3.46
CA SER A 19 1.25 -15.83 -2.50
C SER A 19 1.89 -14.44 -2.50
N ARG A 20 2.08 -13.83 -3.68
CA ARG A 20 2.60 -12.46 -3.85
C ARG A 20 1.64 -11.39 -3.33
N VAL A 21 0.34 -11.51 -3.61
CA VAL A 21 -0.69 -10.59 -3.11
C VAL A 21 -0.71 -10.63 -1.57
N ARG A 22 -0.78 -11.82 -0.98
CA ARG A 22 -0.73 -11.99 0.47
C ARG A 22 0.56 -11.47 1.07
N GLY A 23 1.69 -11.81 0.46
CA GLY A 23 3.01 -11.33 0.85
C GLY A 23 3.07 -9.81 0.87
N CYS A 24 2.60 -9.16 -0.20
CA CYS A 24 2.55 -7.70 -0.32
C CYS A 24 1.75 -7.07 0.83
N LEU A 25 0.50 -7.50 1.05
CA LEU A 25 -0.37 -6.87 2.04
C LEU A 25 0.06 -7.17 3.49
N LEU A 26 0.45 -8.41 3.79
CA LEU A 26 0.93 -8.79 5.12
C LEU A 26 2.31 -8.18 5.41
N GLY A 27 3.19 -8.14 4.42
CA GLY A 27 4.52 -7.54 4.56
C GLY A 27 4.43 -6.06 4.91
N GLY A 28 3.58 -5.31 4.19
CA GLY A 28 3.34 -3.90 4.52
C GLY A 28 2.76 -3.72 5.91
N ALA A 29 1.75 -4.51 6.28
CA ALA A 29 1.15 -4.44 7.62
C ALA A 29 2.12 -4.81 8.76
N ILE A 30 3.06 -5.73 8.53
CA ILE A 30 4.14 -6.02 9.49
C ILE A 30 5.07 -4.80 9.60
N GLY A 31 5.43 -4.18 8.49
CA GLY A 31 6.31 -3.00 8.47
C GLY A 31 5.71 -1.80 9.19
N ASP A 32 4.45 -1.48 8.89
CA ASP A 32 3.61 -0.53 9.63
C ASP A 32 3.67 -0.84 11.14
N ALA A 33 3.27 -2.05 11.55
CA ALA A 33 3.20 -2.40 12.96
C ALA A 33 4.55 -2.45 13.70
N LEU A 34 5.67 -2.64 12.99
CA LEU A 34 7.02 -2.53 13.55
C LEU A 34 7.41 -1.08 13.82
N GLY A 35 7.05 -0.16 12.91
CA GLY A 35 7.35 1.27 13.04
C GLY A 35 6.41 2.00 13.98
N ALA A 36 5.17 1.52 14.15
CA ALA A 36 4.10 2.21 14.88
C ALA A 36 4.45 2.61 16.33
N GLY A 37 5.31 1.85 17.02
CA GLY A 37 5.71 2.13 18.40
C GLY A 37 6.90 3.08 18.56
N VAL A 38 7.57 3.41 17.46
CA VAL A 38 8.75 4.30 17.42
C VAL A 38 8.59 5.45 16.42
N VAL A 39 7.41 5.60 15.83
CA VAL A 39 7.08 6.71 14.93
C VAL A 39 7.37 8.03 15.64
N SER A 40 8.06 8.93 14.94
CA SER A 40 8.57 10.22 15.44
C SER A 40 9.73 10.18 16.45
N ASP A 41 10.24 9.00 16.84
CA ASP A 41 11.48 8.94 17.62
C ASP A 41 12.70 9.25 16.74
N SER A 42 13.73 9.81 17.37
CA SER A 42 15.06 9.90 16.73
C SER A 42 15.78 8.55 16.84
N LEU A 43 16.71 8.25 15.93
CA LEU A 43 17.54 7.04 16.03
C LEU A 43 18.26 6.93 17.40
N ALA A 44 18.70 8.05 17.96
CA ALA A 44 19.30 8.08 19.29
C ALA A 44 18.28 7.73 20.40
N GLY A 45 17.03 8.19 20.27
CA GLY A 45 15.91 7.83 21.13
C GLY A 45 15.58 6.33 21.06
N ILE A 46 15.42 5.81 19.85
CA ILE A 46 15.20 4.38 19.59
C ILE A 46 16.30 3.54 20.25
N ARG A 47 17.57 3.90 20.06
CA ARG A 47 18.70 3.17 20.66
C ARG A 47 18.77 3.28 22.17
N THR A 48 18.32 4.40 22.73
CA THR A 48 18.24 4.59 24.18
C THR A 48 17.17 3.68 24.79
N ALA A 49 16.02 3.54 24.13
CA ALA A 49 14.91 2.73 24.59
C ALA A 49 15.10 1.21 24.35
N HIS A 50 15.72 0.83 23.22
CA HIS A 50 15.74 -0.56 22.74
C HIS A 50 17.15 -1.17 22.63
N GLY A 51 18.21 -0.41 22.90
CA GLY A 51 19.60 -0.85 22.77
C GLY A 51 20.22 -0.52 21.40
N GLN A 52 21.49 -0.87 21.19
CA GLN A 52 22.24 -0.45 19.98
C GLN A 52 21.66 -1.00 18.67
N GLU A 53 21.07 -2.20 18.74
CA GLU A 53 20.36 -2.85 17.61
C GLU A 53 19.00 -2.20 17.31
N GLY A 54 18.53 -1.29 18.18
CA GLY A 54 17.23 -0.62 18.04
C GLY A 54 16.05 -1.58 18.16
N VAL A 55 14.97 -1.31 17.42
CA VAL A 55 13.80 -2.17 17.32
C VAL A 55 14.21 -3.52 16.72
N THR A 56 13.89 -4.60 17.42
CA THR A 56 14.15 -5.99 16.96
C THR A 56 12.87 -6.83 16.88
N ASP A 57 11.75 -6.29 17.35
CA ASP A 57 10.45 -6.93 17.42
C ASP A 57 9.35 -5.86 17.61
N PHE A 58 8.06 -6.22 17.53
CA PHE A 58 6.97 -5.27 17.71
C PHE A 58 7.10 -4.50 19.02
N VAL A 59 7.15 -3.17 18.93
CA VAL A 59 7.07 -2.29 20.09
C VAL A 59 5.58 -2.08 20.41
N PRO A 60 5.13 -2.23 21.66
CA PRO A 60 3.72 -2.01 22.00
C PRO A 60 3.27 -0.59 21.62
N ALA A 61 2.23 -0.50 20.80
CA ALA A 61 1.60 0.74 20.35
C ALA A 61 0.08 0.60 20.44
N TYR A 62 -0.62 1.69 20.72
CA TYR A 62 -2.09 1.70 20.77
C TYR A 62 -2.71 0.61 21.68
N GLY A 63 -2.01 0.25 22.76
CA GLY A 63 -2.47 -0.72 23.76
C GLY A 63 -2.20 -2.20 23.42
N ARG A 64 -1.47 -2.52 22.35
CA ARG A 64 -1.13 -3.90 21.98
C ARG A 64 0.22 -4.00 21.25
N ARG A 65 0.69 -5.22 21.03
CA ARG A 65 1.74 -5.53 20.06
C ARG A 65 1.12 -5.83 18.69
N GLY A 66 1.87 -5.59 17.63
CA GLY A 66 1.41 -5.82 16.26
C GLY A 66 0.23 -4.92 15.85
N ALA A 67 0.10 -3.74 16.47
CA ALA A 67 -0.93 -2.77 16.12
C ALA A 67 -0.60 -2.13 14.77
N VAL A 68 -1.55 -2.12 13.86
CA VAL A 68 -1.41 -1.41 12.57
C VAL A 68 -1.96 0.02 12.66
N THR A 69 -1.46 0.94 11.83
CA THR A 69 -1.87 2.34 11.74
C THR A 69 -2.80 2.59 10.54
N ASP A 70 -2.99 3.85 10.16
CA ASP A 70 -3.75 4.22 8.98
C ASP A 70 -3.12 3.72 7.69
N ASP A 71 -1.81 3.47 7.64
CA ASP A 71 -1.09 2.80 6.54
C ASP A 71 -1.81 1.54 6.08
N THR A 72 -1.93 0.56 6.99
CA THR A 72 -2.62 -0.69 6.70
C THR A 72 -4.10 -0.44 6.46
N GLN A 73 -4.77 0.36 7.30
CA GLN A 73 -6.21 0.57 7.16
C GLN A 73 -6.56 1.13 5.78
N LEU A 74 -5.88 2.19 5.33
CA LEU A 74 -6.05 2.79 4.01
C LEU A 74 -5.68 1.81 2.89
N THR A 75 -4.61 1.03 3.06
CA THR A 75 -4.22 -0.02 2.10
C THR A 75 -5.35 -1.04 1.90
N LEU A 76 -6.02 -1.47 2.97
CA LEU A 76 -7.17 -2.39 2.86
C LEU A 76 -8.33 -1.75 2.10
N PHE A 77 -8.62 -0.47 2.33
CA PHE A 77 -9.64 0.24 1.56
C PHE A 77 -9.22 0.50 0.11
N THR A 78 -7.93 0.62 -0.21
CA THR A 78 -7.44 0.59 -1.60
C THR A 78 -7.82 -0.74 -2.26
N VAL A 79 -7.55 -1.88 -1.59
CA VAL A 79 -7.88 -3.21 -2.12
C VAL A 79 -9.38 -3.39 -2.30
N ASP A 80 -10.21 -3.02 -1.31
CA ASP A 80 -11.68 -3.05 -1.41
C ASP A 80 -12.18 -2.21 -2.61
N GLY A 81 -11.63 -1.00 -2.79
CA GLY A 81 -11.95 -0.14 -3.92
C GLY A 81 -11.60 -0.78 -5.27
N LEU A 82 -10.44 -1.43 -5.38
CA LEU A 82 -10.01 -2.11 -6.60
C LEU A 82 -10.87 -3.34 -6.93
N ILE A 83 -11.27 -4.13 -5.94
CA ILE A 83 -12.21 -5.25 -6.14
C ILE A 83 -13.55 -4.70 -6.64
N ARG A 84 -14.08 -3.68 -5.97
CA ARG A 84 -15.36 -3.06 -6.35
C ARG A 84 -15.32 -2.43 -7.73
N ALA A 85 -14.18 -1.87 -8.14
CA ALA A 85 -13.98 -1.39 -9.50
C ALA A 85 -14.15 -2.49 -10.55
N GLN A 86 -13.74 -3.73 -10.27
CA GLN A 86 -13.99 -4.86 -11.16
C GLN A 86 -15.46 -5.29 -11.12
N VAL A 87 -16.05 -5.39 -9.92
CA VAL A 87 -17.47 -5.73 -9.75
C VAL A 87 -18.39 -4.75 -10.47
N ARG A 88 -18.08 -3.44 -10.46
CA ARG A 88 -18.87 -2.42 -11.15
C ARG A 88 -18.69 -2.37 -12.65
N ARG A 89 -17.73 -3.10 -13.24
CA ARG A 89 -17.69 -3.27 -14.71
C ARG A 89 -19.00 -3.83 -15.26
N ASP A 90 -19.68 -4.66 -14.47
CA ASP A 90 -20.96 -5.28 -14.84
C ASP A 90 -22.11 -4.29 -15.03
N THR A 91 -22.02 -3.08 -14.46
CA THR A 91 -23.09 -2.06 -14.53
C THR A 91 -22.95 -1.15 -15.75
N GLY A 92 -21.85 -1.27 -16.49
CA GLY A 92 -21.52 -0.36 -17.60
C GLY A 92 -20.94 0.99 -17.17
N ALA A 93 -20.92 1.30 -15.87
CA ALA A 93 -20.28 2.49 -15.31
C ALA A 93 -18.95 2.10 -14.67
N TRP A 94 -17.88 2.05 -15.47
CA TRP A 94 -16.55 1.66 -15.00
C TRP A 94 -15.60 2.84 -14.91
N HIS A 95 -15.31 3.29 -13.68
CA HIS A 95 -14.33 4.34 -13.40
C HIS A 95 -13.59 4.06 -12.07
N PRO A 96 -12.52 3.25 -12.12
CA PRO A 96 -11.79 2.79 -10.92
C PRO A 96 -11.38 3.88 -9.92
N PRO A 97 -10.95 5.09 -10.32
CA PRO A 97 -10.66 6.15 -9.34
C PRO A 97 -11.86 6.49 -8.44
N THR A 98 -13.08 6.46 -8.98
CA THR A 98 -14.31 6.73 -8.20
C THR A 98 -14.65 5.57 -7.26
N ASP A 99 -14.38 4.33 -7.65
CA ASP A 99 -14.53 3.16 -6.77
C ASP A 99 -13.61 3.22 -5.56
N VAL A 100 -12.34 3.54 -5.82
CA VAL A 100 -11.31 3.72 -4.78
C VAL A 100 -11.65 4.90 -3.89
N PHE A 101 -12.10 6.03 -4.45
CA PHE A 101 -12.55 7.18 -3.66
C PHE A 101 -13.68 6.81 -2.70
N ARG A 102 -14.70 6.08 -3.16
CA ARG A 102 -15.80 5.63 -2.28
C ARG A 102 -15.30 4.68 -1.19
N ALA A 103 -14.28 3.86 -1.47
CA ALA A 103 -13.65 3.02 -0.45
C ALA A 103 -12.91 3.85 0.59
N TYR A 104 -12.19 4.89 0.17
CA TYR A 104 -11.58 5.84 1.09
C TYR A 104 -12.60 6.65 1.90
N GLN A 105 -13.79 6.93 1.37
CA GLN A 105 -14.88 7.51 2.16
C GLN A 105 -15.39 6.55 3.25
N ARG A 106 -15.44 5.24 2.97
CA ARG A 106 -15.74 4.22 3.99
C ARG A 106 -14.66 4.19 5.07
N TRP A 107 -13.38 4.23 4.69
CA TRP A 107 -12.29 4.41 5.66
C TRP A 107 -12.47 5.67 6.50
N ALA A 108 -12.73 6.82 5.87
CA ALA A 108 -12.89 8.09 6.57
C ALA A 108 -14.05 8.06 7.57
N ALA A 109 -15.10 7.26 7.32
CA ALA A 109 -16.17 7.01 8.27
C ALA A 109 -15.66 6.22 9.50
N THR A 110 -14.82 5.20 9.31
CA THR A 110 -14.24 4.45 10.45
C THR A 110 -13.36 5.32 11.34
N GLN A 111 -12.80 6.42 10.80
CA GLN A 111 -12.00 7.39 11.56
C GLN A 111 -12.84 8.40 12.38
N ARG A 112 -14.17 8.42 12.21
CA ARG A 112 -15.08 9.42 12.80
C ARG A 112 -16.18 8.78 13.64
N GLU A 113 -16.61 7.59 13.26
CA GLU A 113 -17.69 6.86 13.88
C GLU A 113 -17.16 5.93 14.98
N TRP A 114 -18.02 5.56 15.93
CA TRP A 114 -17.63 4.72 17.08
C TRP A 114 -17.63 3.21 16.76
N GLY A 115 -18.23 2.82 15.63
CA GLY A 115 -18.37 1.43 15.22
C GLY A 115 -19.20 1.29 13.93
N PRO A 116 -19.30 0.07 13.39
CA PRO A 116 -20.06 -0.21 12.16
C PRO A 116 -21.55 0.15 12.24
N ASP A 117 -22.08 0.77 11.18
CA ASP A 117 -23.52 1.00 11.00
C ASP A 117 -24.12 -0.10 10.11
N GLU A 118 -24.70 -1.15 10.71
CA GLU A 118 -25.31 -2.27 9.97
C GLU A 118 -26.46 -1.87 9.03
N ARG A 119 -26.98 -0.65 9.15
CA ARG A 119 -28.00 -0.12 8.23
C ARG A 119 -27.42 0.23 6.86
N ARG A 120 -26.11 0.52 6.76
CA ARG A 120 -25.40 0.83 5.51
C ARG A 120 -24.97 -0.45 4.81
N LYS A 121 -25.94 -1.16 4.23
CA LYS A 121 -25.70 -2.46 3.58
C LYS A 121 -24.71 -2.41 2.42
N ASP A 122 -24.61 -1.25 1.75
CA ASP A 122 -23.74 -1.04 0.60
C ASP A 122 -22.26 -0.88 0.96
N ASP A 123 -21.95 -0.65 2.25
CA ASP A 123 -20.57 -0.49 2.74
C ASP A 123 -19.77 -1.81 2.69
N GLY A 124 -20.45 -2.94 2.48
CA GLY A 124 -19.84 -4.26 2.35
C GLY A 124 -19.30 -4.81 3.67
N TRP A 125 -18.43 -5.80 3.56
CA TRP A 125 -17.97 -6.55 4.74
C TRP A 125 -16.79 -5.89 5.46
N LEU A 126 -15.84 -5.30 4.74
CA LEU A 126 -14.66 -4.66 5.35
C LEU A 126 -15.05 -3.55 6.32
N ALA A 127 -16.05 -2.74 5.97
CA ALA A 127 -16.58 -1.69 6.85
C ALA A 127 -17.33 -2.23 8.09
N ARG A 128 -17.47 -3.54 8.26
CA ARG A 128 -18.04 -4.15 9.48
C ARG A 128 -17.00 -4.61 10.47
N GLU A 129 -15.72 -4.50 10.12
CA GLU A 129 -14.61 -4.87 10.97
C GLU A 129 -14.43 -3.80 12.06
N GLU A 130 -14.91 -4.08 13.27
CA GLU A 130 -14.90 -3.12 14.40
C GLU A 130 -13.49 -2.60 14.72
N TRP A 131 -12.46 -3.42 14.52
CA TRP A 131 -11.08 -3.04 14.80
C TRP A 131 -10.53 -1.95 13.86
N LEU A 132 -11.21 -1.65 12.74
CA LEU A 132 -10.91 -0.52 11.85
C LEU A 132 -11.48 0.81 12.35
N TYR A 133 -12.36 0.79 13.35
CA TYR A 133 -13.01 1.98 13.95
C TYR A 133 -12.15 2.57 15.07
N VAL A 134 -10.88 2.82 14.75
CA VAL A 134 -9.90 3.38 15.68
C VAL A 134 -8.93 4.27 14.91
N ARG A 135 -8.71 5.47 15.46
CA ARG A 135 -7.80 6.45 14.89
C ARG A 135 -6.37 6.19 15.37
N ARG A 136 -5.46 5.86 14.46
CA ARG A 136 -4.05 5.60 14.75
C ARG A 136 -3.19 6.28 13.68
N ASP A 137 -2.64 7.41 14.08
CA ASP A 137 -1.79 8.30 13.30
C ASP A 137 -2.25 8.73 11.89
N PRO A 138 -3.55 8.93 11.60
CA PRO A 138 -3.94 9.31 10.25
C PRO A 138 -3.33 10.63 9.80
N ALA A 139 -2.68 10.60 8.64
CA ALA A 139 -2.18 11.80 8.00
C ALA A 139 -3.32 12.84 7.88
N ARG A 140 -3.08 14.07 8.35
CA ARG A 140 -4.08 15.15 8.29
C ARG A 140 -4.56 15.37 6.85
N THR A 141 -3.66 15.24 5.89
CA THR A 141 -3.91 15.34 4.45
C THR A 141 -4.96 14.31 3.98
N CYS A 142 -4.87 13.06 4.44
CA CYS A 142 -5.88 12.04 4.17
C CYS A 142 -7.24 12.41 4.76
N LEU A 143 -7.29 12.87 6.01
CA LEU A 143 -8.54 13.24 6.67
C LEU A 143 -9.23 14.44 6.03
N THR A 144 -8.48 15.46 5.60
CA THR A 144 -9.04 16.66 4.94
C THR A 144 -9.42 16.39 3.49
N GLY A 145 -8.61 15.61 2.76
CA GLY A 145 -8.89 15.25 1.37
C GLY A 145 -10.17 14.42 1.22
N LEU A 146 -10.44 13.56 2.21
CA LEU A 146 -11.61 12.67 2.26
C LEU A 146 -12.74 13.23 3.14
N ALA A 147 -12.72 14.54 3.44
CA ALA A 147 -13.68 15.12 4.38
C ALA A 147 -15.09 15.34 3.81
N ASP A 148 -15.21 15.35 2.49
CA ASP A 148 -16.44 15.60 1.74
C ASP A 148 -16.59 14.61 0.57
N GLU A 149 -17.67 14.78 -0.21
CA GLU A 149 -17.99 13.90 -1.36
C GLU A 149 -17.34 14.33 -2.68
N ALA A 150 -16.60 15.45 -2.70
CA ALA A 150 -15.93 15.93 -3.89
C ALA A 150 -14.59 15.21 -4.07
N MET A 151 -14.53 14.27 -5.00
CA MET A 151 -13.30 13.57 -5.38
C MET A 151 -12.29 14.55 -6.01
N GLY A 152 -11.07 14.59 -5.46
CA GLY A 152 -9.95 15.31 -6.08
C GLY A 152 -9.53 14.68 -7.41
N THR A 153 -9.07 15.50 -8.35
CA THR A 153 -8.53 15.07 -9.65
C THR A 153 -7.18 15.75 -9.90
N LEU A 154 -6.41 15.35 -10.91
CA LEU A 154 -5.15 16.04 -11.23
C LEU A 154 -5.35 17.51 -11.63
N ASP A 155 -6.47 17.84 -12.29
CA ASP A 155 -6.80 19.22 -12.64
C ASP A 155 -7.25 20.05 -11.43
N ARG A 156 -7.84 19.40 -10.43
CA ARG A 156 -8.38 20.02 -9.21
C ARG A 156 -8.09 19.13 -8.00
N PRO A 157 -6.82 19.02 -7.59
CA PRO A 157 -6.45 18.08 -6.54
C PRO A 157 -6.91 18.57 -5.17
N LYS A 158 -7.04 17.64 -4.23
CA LYS A 158 -7.14 17.98 -2.81
C LYS A 158 -5.75 18.34 -2.28
N ASN A 159 -5.69 19.24 -1.29
CA ASN A 159 -4.47 19.69 -0.61
C ASN A 159 -3.27 19.90 -1.58
N PRO A 160 -3.28 20.99 -2.39
CA PRO A 160 -2.30 21.20 -3.48
C PRO A 160 -0.82 21.18 -3.07
N ASP A 161 -0.51 21.55 -1.82
CA ASP A 161 0.86 21.62 -1.30
C ASP A 161 1.27 20.38 -0.51
N ALA A 162 0.41 19.36 -0.41
CA ALA A 162 0.69 18.19 0.41
C ALA A 162 1.56 17.17 -0.33
N ASP A 163 2.81 17.03 0.13
CA ASP A 163 3.87 16.16 -0.38
C ASP A 163 4.20 14.99 0.57
N ASP A 164 3.45 14.85 1.67
CA ASP A 164 3.65 13.83 2.70
C ASP A 164 3.39 12.40 2.19
N CYS A 165 3.88 11.41 2.94
CA CYS A 165 3.87 9.99 2.61
C CYS A 165 2.47 9.35 2.52
N GLY A 166 1.41 10.04 2.97
CA GLY A 166 0.04 9.52 3.07
C GLY A 166 -0.51 8.91 1.77
N ALA A 167 -0.06 9.40 0.61
CA ALA A 167 -0.41 8.84 -0.69
C ALA A 167 0.36 7.55 -1.02
N VAL A 168 1.67 7.49 -0.74
CA VAL A 168 2.53 6.39 -1.17
C VAL A 168 2.29 5.13 -0.32
N MET A 169 2.11 5.28 0.99
CA MET A 169 1.97 4.15 1.92
C MET A 169 0.81 3.19 1.60
N ARG A 170 -0.24 3.70 0.93
CA ARG A 170 -1.43 2.93 0.55
C ARG A 170 -1.50 2.53 -0.93
N SER A 171 -0.40 2.68 -1.67
CA SER A 171 -0.39 2.56 -3.14
C SER A 171 0.14 1.24 -3.68
N ALA A 172 0.69 0.35 -2.84
CA ALA A 172 1.13 -0.98 -3.27
C ALA A 172 0.03 -1.80 -3.99
N PRO A 173 -1.26 -1.79 -3.56
CA PRO A 173 -2.30 -2.59 -4.22
C PRO A 173 -2.52 -2.26 -5.69
N PHE A 174 -2.26 -1.03 -6.14
CA PHE A 174 -2.38 -0.67 -7.56
C PHE A 174 -1.42 -1.48 -8.43
N GLY A 175 -0.22 -1.79 -7.91
CA GLY A 175 0.77 -2.61 -8.61
C GLY A 175 0.31 -4.05 -8.85
N LEU A 176 -0.57 -4.57 -8.00
CA LEU A 176 -1.07 -5.95 -8.09
C LEU A 176 -2.04 -6.17 -9.26
N LEU A 177 -2.41 -5.12 -10.02
CA LEU A 177 -3.19 -5.21 -11.26
C LEU A 177 -2.34 -5.75 -12.43
N VAL A 178 -1.81 -6.96 -12.29
CA VAL A 178 -0.84 -7.59 -13.21
C VAL A 178 -1.33 -7.80 -14.65
N GLY A 179 -2.64 -7.73 -14.88
CA GLY A 179 -3.25 -7.78 -16.22
C GLY A 179 -3.32 -6.42 -16.94
N TRP A 180 -2.86 -5.34 -16.31
CA TRP A 180 -2.83 -3.99 -16.89
C TRP A 180 -1.43 -3.64 -17.40
N GLU A 181 -1.37 -2.67 -18.32
CA GLU A 181 -0.10 -2.09 -18.74
C GLU A 181 0.48 -1.18 -17.64
N PRO A 182 1.82 -1.12 -17.46
CA PRO A 182 2.46 -0.31 -16.42
C PRO A 182 2.05 1.16 -16.43
N GLN A 183 1.83 1.73 -17.61
CA GLN A 183 1.37 3.11 -17.80
C GLN A 183 -0.01 3.35 -17.16
N LEU A 184 -0.91 2.36 -17.25
CA LEU A 184 -2.27 2.45 -16.69
C LEU A 184 -2.25 2.27 -15.17
N VAL A 185 -1.38 1.38 -14.66
CA VAL A 185 -1.12 1.21 -13.22
C VAL A 185 -0.61 2.51 -12.62
N PHE A 186 0.40 3.12 -13.25
CA PHE A 186 0.94 4.42 -12.84
C PHE A 186 -0.14 5.50 -12.82
N GLN A 187 -0.92 5.62 -13.91
CA GLN A 187 -1.96 6.62 -14.04
C GLN A 187 -3.05 6.46 -12.98
N LEU A 188 -3.51 5.23 -12.72
CA LEU A 188 -4.54 4.96 -11.71
C LEU A 188 -4.06 5.35 -10.30
N ALA A 189 -2.82 4.97 -9.94
CA ALA A 189 -2.24 5.31 -8.65
C ALA A 189 -2.10 6.83 -8.46
N VAL A 190 -1.65 7.55 -9.49
CA VAL A 190 -1.55 9.02 -9.50
C VAL A 190 -2.92 9.68 -9.33
N GLU A 191 -3.94 9.22 -10.07
CA GLU A 191 -5.31 9.76 -9.97
C GLU A 191 -5.92 9.52 -8.59
N CYS A 192 -5.66 8.36 -7.98
CA CYS A 192 -6.14 8.05 -6.64
C CYS A 192 -5.38 8.82 -5.55
N ALA A 193 -4.08 9.08 -5.73
CA ALA A 193 -3.30 9.91 -4.82
C ALA A 193 -3.81 11.36 -4.79
N ALA A 194 -4.13 11.94 -5.96
CA ALA A 194 -4.66 13.31 -6.12
C ALA A 194 -6.00 13.56 -5.39
N GLN A 195 -6.68 12.50 -4.98
CA GLN A 195 -7.88 12.58 -4.13
C GLN A 195 -7.57 13.09 -2.71
N THR A 196 -6.30 13.15 -2.32
CA THR A 196 -5.86 13.64 -1.01
C THR A 196 -4.61 14.50 -1.08
N HIS A 197 -3.64 14.17 -1.94
CA HIS A 197 -2.34 14.83 -2.03
C HIS A 197 -2.18 15.46 -3.41
N GLY A 198 -2.12 16.78 -3.46
CA GLY A 198 -2.08 17.53 -4.71
C GLY A 198 -0.69 17.94 -5.16
N HIS A 199 0.33 17.76 -4.32
CA HIS A 199 1.71 18.05 -4.70
C HIS A 199 2.26 16.94 -5.61
N PRO A 200 3.02 17.26 -6.68
CA PRO A 200 3.62 16.27 -7.57
C PRO A 200 4.40 15.17 -6.86
N THR A 201 5.20 15.52 -5.86
CA THR A 201 5.98 14.56 -5.07
C THR A 201 5.10 13.51 -4.39
N GLY A 202 3.92 13.91 -3.88
CA GLY A 202 2.96 13.00 -3.28
C GLY A 202 2.40 11.99 -4.27
N TYR A 203 1.77 12.47 -5.35
CA TYR A 203 1.09 11.57 -6.29
C TYR A 203 2.04 10.83 -7.25
N LEU A 204 3.19 11.40 -7.62
CA LEU A 204 4.16 10.74 -8.49
C LEU A 204 4.93 9.64 -7.77
N ALA A 205 5.26 9.82 -6.48
CA ALA A 205 5.83 8.74 -5.66
C ALA A 205 4.87 7.56 -5.53
N ALA A 206 3.57 7.82 -5.30
CA ALA A 206 2.53 6.79 -5.31
C ALA A 206 2.48 6.00 -6.64
N GLY A 207 2.52 6.71 -7.77
CA GLY A 207 2.59 6.09 -9.11
C GLY A 207 3.85 5.25 -9.32
N ALA A 208 5.00 5.78 -8.94
CA ALA A 208 6.28 5.08 -9.07
C ALA A 208 6.31 3.80 -8.22
N PHE A 209 5.87 3.88 -6.97
CA PHE A 209 5.77 2.75 -6.07
C PHE A 209 4.87 1.64 -6.63
N ALA A 210 3.68 2.00 -7.12
CA ALA A 210 2.77 1.06 -7.77
C ALA A 210 3.43 0.34 -8.96
N VAL A 211 4.22 1.03 -9.78
CA VAL A 211 4.93 0.41 -10.91
C VAL A 211 6.06 -0.53 -10.45
N VAL A 212 6.79 -0.19 -9.40
CA VAL A 212 7.79 -1.11 -8.83
C VAL A 212 7.11 -2.39 -8.35
N VAL A 213 6.03 -2.27 -7.57
CA VAL A 213 5.23 -3.42 -7.10
C VAL A 213 4.68 -4.22 -8.28
N HIS A 214 4.28 -3.55 -9.36
CA HIS A 214 3.76 -4.20 -10.57
C HIS A 214 4.78 -5.09 -11.27
N GLY A 215 6.03 -4.62 -11.43
CA GLY A 215 7.11 -5.43 -11.99
C GLY A 215 7.36 -6.68 -11.13
N LEU A 216 7.43 -6.51 -9.81
CA LEU A 216 7.64 -7.62 -8.87
C LEU A 216 6.48 -8.63 -8.89
N ALA A 217 5.23 -8.15 -8.94
CA ALA A 217 4.05 -9.01 -9.03
C ALA A 217 4.01 -9.83 -10.32
N ARG A 218 4.70 -9.37 -11.38
CA ARG A 218 4.90 -10.08 -12.65
C ARG A 218 6.17 -10.93 -12.69
N GLY A 219 6.87 -11.05 -11.57
CA GLY A 219 8.09 -11.85 -11.42
C GLY A 219 9.36 -11.18 -11.94
N GLU A 220 9.34 -9.87 -12.19
CA GLU A 220 10.55 -9.10 -12.56
C GLU A 220 11.42 -8.81 -11.32
N SER A 221 12.68 -8.43 -11.54
CA SER A 221 13.57 -7.98 -10.48
C SER A 221 13.20 -6.59 -9.96
N LEU A 222 13.62 -6.29 -8.73
CA LEU A 222 13.43 -4.97 -8.12
C LEU A 222 14.10 -3.87 -8.96
N ASP A 223 15.32 -4.11 -9.46
CA ASP A 223 16.01 -3.19 -10.38
C ASP A 223 15.17 -2.87 -11.63
N ASN A 224 14.58 -3.89 -12.26
CA ASN A 224 13.74 -3.70 -13.44
C ASN A 224 12.49 -2.88 -13.10
N GLY A 225 11.84 -3.18 -11.97
CA GLY A 225 10.69 -2.40 -11.47
C GLY A 225 11.03 -0.92 -11.29
N VAL A 226 12.21 -0.61 -10.73
CA VAL A 226 12.68 0.77 -10.57
C VAL A 226 12.95 1.43 -11.92
N GLN A 227 13.58 0.75 -12.87
CA GLN A 227 13.78 1.30 -14.23
C GLN A 227 12.44 1.60 -14.92
N GLN A 228 11.46 0.72 -14.79
CA GLN A 228 10.11 0.96 -15.32
C GLN A 228 9.46 2.18 -14.68
N ALA A 229 9.54 2.32 -13.35
CA ALA A 229 9.02 3.48 -12.63
C ALA A 229 9.68 4.79 -13.10
N LEU A 230 11.01 4.81 -13.25
CA LEU A 230 11.74 5.96 -13.77
C LEU A 230 11.30 6.34 -15.19
N MET A 231 11.06 5.37 -16.07
CA MET A 231 10.56 5.63 -17.42
C MET A 231 9.17 6.27 -17.42
N GLN A 232 8.29 5.91 -16.48
CA GLN A 232 6.99 6.57 -16.33
C GLN A 232 7.15 8.01 -15.81
N LEU A 233 7.99 8.19 -14.79
CA LEU A 233 8.19 9.46 -14.09
C LEU A 233 8.71 10.59 -14.99
N VAL A 234 9.76 10.34 -15.77
CA VAL A 234 10.44 11.40 -16.56
C VAL A 234 9.55 12.07 -17.61
N THR A 235 8.37 11.49 -17.88
CA THR A 235 7.37 12.06 -18.80
C THR A 235 6.37 13.00 -18.12
N ARG A 236 6.43 13.15 -16.79
CA ARG A 236 5.44 13.88 -15.98
C ARG A 236 5.99 15.22 -15.49
N PRO A 237 5.20 16.30 -15.46
CA PRO A 237 5.61 17.55 -14.82
C PRO A 237 5.84 17.35 -13.31
N GLY A 238 6.90 17.96 -12.76
CA GLY A 238 7.22 17.91 -11.32
C GLY A 238 7.81 16.58 -10.85
N HIS A 239 8.38 15.78 -11.76
CA HIS A 239 8.94 14.46 -11.45
C HIS A 239 10.30 14.52 -10.75
N GLU A 240 10.98 15.67 -10.79
CA GLU A 240 12.38 15.81 -10.45
C GLU A 240 12.68 15.30 -9.04
N GLU A 241 11.90 15.70 -8.04
CA GLU A 241 12.09 15.28 -6.64
C GLU A 241 11.94 13.76 -6.47
N THR A 242 10.91 13.16 -7.07
CA THR A 242 10.69 11.71 -7.00
C THR A 242 11.77 10.92 -7.73
N VAL A 243 12.22 11.41 -8.89
CA VAL A 243 13.31 10.79 -9.66
C VAL A 243 14.62 10.85 -8.89
N GLU A 244 14.95 11.99 -8.28
CA GLU A 244 16.16 12.13 -7.47
C GLU A 244 16.09 11.24 -6.21
N ALA A 245 14.93 11.13 -5.56
CA ALA A 245 14.75 10.22 -4.42
C ALA A 245 15.02 8.74 -4.80
N LEU A 246 14.45 8.27 -5.92
CA LEU A 246 14.71 6.90 -6.42
C LEU A 246 16.16 6.67 -6.81
N LYS A 247 16.78 7.64 -7.51
CA LYS A 247 18.21 7.55 -7.87
C LYS A 247 19.09 7.55 -6.62
N HIS A 248 18.73 8.32 -5.60
CA HIS A 248 19.48 8.37 -4.35
C HIS A 248 19.42 7.02 -3.63
N ALA A 249 18.24 6.40 -3.54
CA ALA A 249 18.07 5.06 -2.97
C ALA A 249 18.94 4.01 -3.70
N VAL A 250 18.88 3.97 -5.05
CA VAL A 250 19.68 3.04 -5.85
C VAL A 250 21.19 3.33 -5.73
N GLY A 251 21.57 4.61 -5.69
CA GLY A 251 22.95 5.05 -5.51
C GLY A 251 23.53 4.65 -4.15
N ALA A 252 22.71 4.73 -3.09
CA ALA A 252 23.10 4.40 -1.72
C ALA A 252 23.48 2.93 -1.53
N VAL A 253 22.92 2.01 -2.34
CA VAL A 253 23.29 0.58 -2.35
C VAL A 253 24.79 0.38 -2.57
N ARG A 254 25.42 1.25 -3.37
CA ARG A 254 26.85 1.14 -3.74
C ARG A 254 27.80 1.78 -2.73
N GLN A 255 27.30 2.34 -1.63
CA GLN A 255 28.09 3.12 -0.67
C GLN A 255 28.57 2.32 0.56
N GLY A 256 28.46 0.99 0.52
CA GLY A 256 29.00 0.07 1.55
C GLY A 256 27.94 -0.77 2.26
N LEU A 257 28.24 -1.27 3.46
CA LEU A 257 27.31 -2.11 4.26
C LEU A 257 26.10 -1.32 4.76
N PRO A 258 24.87 -1.86 4.69
CA PRO A 258 23.67 -1.18 5.15
C PRO A 258 23.76 -0.78 6.62
N SER A 259 23.21 0.39 6.96
CA SER A 259 23.17 0.90 8.33
C SER A 259 22.07 1.95 8.48
N ALA A 260 21.61 2.16 9.72
CA ALA A 260 20.66 3.21 10.06
C ALA A 260 21.10 4.61 9.59
N THR A 261 22.38 4.95 9.70
CA THR A 261 22.92 6.22 9.21
C THR A 261 22.81 6.35 7.68
N ARG A 262 22.91 5.24 6.94
CA ARG A 262 22.67 5.28 5.50
C ARG A 262 21.18 5.48 5.19
N VAL A 263 20.31 4.87 5.98
CA VAL A 263 18.86 5.11 5.87
C VAL A 263 18.56 6.60 6.12
N GLU A 264 19.07 7.20 7.20
CA GLU A 264 18.89 8.63 7.52
C GLU A 264 19.43 9.56 6.42
N SER A 265 20.40 9.11 5.61
CA SER A 265 20.89 9.91 4.47
C SER A 265 19.86 10.06 3.34
N LEU A 266 18.85 9.19 3.29
CA LEU A 266 17.77 9.21 2.30
C LEU A 266 16.58 10.09 2.72
N GLY A 267 16.57 10.57 3.96
CA GLY A 267 15.50 11.42 4.51
C GLY A 267 14.97 10.92 5.86
N GLU A 268 13.90 11.54 6.33
CA GLU A 268 13.18 11.12 7.53
C GLU A 268 11.93 10.29 7.20
N GLY A 269 11.59 10.13 5.92
CA GLY A 269 10.43 9.36 5.48
C GLY A 269 9.12 10.15 5.53
N ARG A 270 9.15 11.45 5.85
CA ARG A 270 7.94 12.27 6.01
C ARG A 270 7.33 12.65 4.67
N THR A 271 8.17 12.93 3.67
CA THR A 271 7.69 13.18 2.30
C THR A 271 7.51 11.85 1.56
N ALA A 272 6.60 11.80 0.59
CA ALA A 272 6.34 10.59 -0.18
C ALA A 272 7.58 10.10 -0.95
N GLY A 273 8.42 11.03 -1.42
CA GLY A 273 9.69 10.70 -2.08
C GLY A 273 10.68 10.02 -1.13
N GLU A 274 10.84 10.55 0.09
CA GLU A 274 11.72 9.98 1.12
C GLU A 274 11.24 8.61 1.59
N ALA A 275 9.93 8.47 1.88
CA ALA A 275 9.35 7.20 2.31
C ALA A 275 9.59 6.09 1.28
N LEU A 276 9.36 6.42 0.00
CA LEU A 276 9.63 5.51 -1.11
C LEU A 276 11.12 5.17 -1.22
N ALA A 277 12.00 6.16 -1.13
CA ALA A 277 13.44 5.97 -1.23
C ALA A 277 13.99 5.08 -0.11
N ILE A 278 13.58 5.32 1.14
CA ILE A 278 13.99 4.52 2.29
C ILE A 278 13.48 3.08 2.16
N GLY A 279 12.18 2.90 1.92
CA GLY A 279 11.59 1.57 1.82
C GLY A 279 12.20 0.74 0.67
N LEU A 280 12.44 1.39 -0.48
CA LEU A 280 13.12 0.79 -1.63
C LEU A 280 14.57 0.43 -1.32
N TYR A 281 15.33 1.35 -0.71
CA TYR A 281 16.72 1.09 -0.33
C TYR A 281 16.82 -0.12 0.60
N CYS A 282 15.97 -0.17 1.63
CA CYS A 282 15.96 -1.27 2.59
C CYS A 282 15.60 -2.59 1.92
N ALA A 283 14.67 -2.59 0.95
CA ALA A 283 14.34 -3.77 0.17
C ALA A 283 15.49 -4.21 -0.76
N LEU A 284 16.23 -3.28 -1.36
CA LEU A 284 17.38 -3.57 -2.24
C LEU A 284 18.56 -4.21 -1.49
N VAL A 285 18.76 -3.85 -0.22
CA VAL A 285 19.90 -4.33 0.60
C VAL A 285 19.52 -5.41 1.60
N ALA A 286 18.27 -5.87 1.59
CA ALA A 286 17.78 -6.88 2.51
C ALA A 286 18.49 -8.23 2.30
N GLU A 287 19.06 -8.79 3.36
CA GLU A 287 19.57 -10.17 3.36
C GLU A 287 18.42 -11.18 3.43
N ASP A 288 17.39 -10.84 4.21
CA ASP A 288 16.10 -11.52 4.28
C ASP A 288 14.99 -10.50 4.64
N VAL A 289 13.74 -10.96 4.66
CA VAL A 289 12.58 -10.10 4.94
C VAL A 289 12.67 -9.43 6.31
N ARG A 290 13.16 -10.15 7.33
CA ARG A 290 13.29 -9.61 8.69
C ARG A 290 14.33 -8.50 8.73
N HIS A 291 15.49 -8.71 8.12
CA HIS A 291 16.56 -7.73 8.04
C HIS A 291 16.10 -6.45 7.35
N GLY A 292 15.44 -6.57 6.19
CA GLY A 292 14.93 -5.40 5.46
C GLY A 292 13.91 -4.59 6.26
N LEU A 293 12.95 -5.27 6.90
CA LEU A 293 11.94 -4.63 7.75
C LEU A 293 12.56 -3.92 8.96
N LEU A 294 13.49 -4.56 9.67
CA LEU A 294 14.15 -3.93 10.82
C LEU A 294 15.01 -2.74 10.40
N LEU A 295 15.69 -2.82 9.25
CA LEU A 295 16.46 -1.70 8.72
C LEU A 295 15.55 -0.51 8.38
N ALA A 296 14.37 -0.78 7.81
CA ALA A 296 13.41 0.23 7.42
C ALA A 296 12.77 0.98 8.59
N VAL A 297 12.67 0.38 9.79
CA VAL A 297 12.07 1.05 10.97
C VAL A 297 13.08 1.63 11.94
N ASN A 298 14.38 1.32 11.80
CA ASN A 298 15.44 1.78 12.68
C ASN A 298 16.16 3.03 12.12
N HIS A 299 15.40 4.11 11.92
CA HIS A 299 15.91 5.44 11.60
C HIS A 299 15.03 6.50 12.28
N GLY A 300 15.49 7.75 12.34
CA GLY A 300 14.65 8.83 12.82
C GLY A 300 13.57 9.23 11.81
N GLY A 301 12.39 9.60 12.30
CA GLY A 301 11.30 10.13 11.47
C GLY A 301 10.05 9.26 11.40
N ASP A 302 9.54 9.06 10.19
CA ASP A 302 8.32 8.30 9.90
C ASP A 302 8.67 6.84 9.61
N SER A 303 8.78 6.05 10.69
CA SER A 303 9.27 4.67 10.64
C SER A 303 8.22 3.66 10.22
N ASP A 304 6.93 3.91 10.46
CA ASP A 304 5.84 3.02 10.04
C ASP A 304 5.60 3.10 8.53
N SER A 305 5.59 4.29 7.93
CA SER A 305 5.44 4.42 6.47
C SER A 305 6.59 3.78 5.69
N THR A 306 7.82 3.97 6.14
CA THR A 306 9.01 3.38 5.50
C THR A 306 9.05 1.87 5.68
N GLY A 307 8.68 1.38 6.86
CA GLY A 307 8.47 -0.03 7.17
C GLY A 307 7.42 -0.65 6.24
N SER A 308 6.27 0.01 6.09
CA SER A 308 5.15 -0.42 5.26
C SER A 308 5.56 -0.55 3.79
N VAL A 309 6.19 0.48 3.22
CA VAL A 309 6.70 0.45 1.83
C VAL A 309 7.72 -0.68 1.64
N CYS A 310 8.69 -0.83 2.55
CA CYS A 310 9.68 -1.91 2.49
C CYS A 310 9.02 -3.29 2.54
N GLY A 311 8.07 -3.45 3.47
CA GLY A 311 7.33 -4.66 3.70
C GLY A 311 6.48 -5.07 2.50
N ASN A 312 5.83 -4.13 1.83
CA ASN A 312 5.11 -4.41 0.58
C ASN A 312 6.05 -4.94 -0.50
N LEU A 313 7.22 -4.31 -0.69
CA LEU A 313 8.20 -4.71 -1.72
C LEU A 313 8.78 -6.10 -1.46
N LEU A 314 9.24 -6.35 -0.23
CA LEU A 314 9.80 -7.65 0.15
C LEU A 314 8.73 -8.74 0.15
N GLY A 315 7.52 -8.38 0.58
CA GLY A 315 6.36 -9.25 0.58
C GLY A 315 5.94 -9.70 -0.82
N VAL A 316 5.83 -8.79 -1.78
CA VAL A 316 5.48 -9.15 -3.18
C VAL A 316 6.62 -9.91 -3.87
N LEU A 317 7.87 -9.60 -3.53
CA LEU A 317 9.05 -10.25 -4.10
C LEU A 317 9.17 -11.72 -3.66
N HIS A 318 8.98 -12.00 -2.37
CA HIS A 318 9.24 -13.31 -1.78
C HIS A 318 7.98 -14.14 -1.46
N GLY A 319 6.80 -13.51 -1.43
CA GLY A 319 5.53 -14.17 -1.08
C GLY A 319 5.36 -14.37 0.44
N GLU A 320 4.14 -14.77 0.83
CA GLU A 320 3.75 -14.83 2.25
C GLU A 320 4.61 -15.78 3.10
N THR A 321 5.16 -16.84 2.51
CA THR A 321 5.91 -17.87 3.24
C THR A 321 7.28 -17.40 3.70
N ALA A 322 7.78 -16.30 3.15
CA ALA A 322 9.04 -15.68 3.57
C ALA A 322 8.86 -14.71 4.75
N LEU A 323 7.62 -14.35 5.10
CA LEU A 323 7.35 -13.43 6.19
C LEU A 323 7.60 -14.10 7.56
N PRO A 324 8.17 -13.38 8.56
CA PRO A 324 8.47 -13.96 9.86
C PRO A 324 7.23 -14.49 10.60
N PRO A 325 7.15 -15.80 10.94
CA PRO A 325 5.95 -16.40 11.52
C PRO A 325 5.52 -15.81 12.87
N GLY A 326 6.48 -15.39 13.70
CA GLY A 326 6.19 -14.74 14.97
C GLY A 326 5.44 -13.43 14.80
N TRP A 327 5.86 -12.60 13.84
CA TRP A 327 5.18 -11.34 13.52
C TRP A 327 3.80 -11.57 12.92
N LEU A 328 3.65 -12.56 12.04
CA LEU A 328 2.33 -12.97 11.54
C LEU A 328 1.39 -13.46 12.65
N ALA A 329 1.90 -14.07 13.73
CA ALA A 329 1.05 -14.57 14.80
C ALA A 329 0.45 -13.43 15.65
N GLU A 330 1.17 -12.31 15.79
CA GLU A 330 0.77 -11.17 16.63
C GLU A 330 0.08 -10.04 15.84
N LEU A 331 0.22 -10.03 14.51
CA LEU A 331 -0.28 -8.99 13.62
C LEU A 331 -1.81 -8.82 13.73
N GLU A 332 -2.23 -7.61 14.07
CA GLU A 332 -3.63 -7.23 14.09
C GLU A 332 -4.27 -7.31 12.71
N GLY A 333 -5.53 -7.74 12.65
CA GLY A 333 -6.26 -7.79 11.39
C GLY A 333 -5.76 -8.84 10.40
N ARG A 334 -4.77 -9.69 10.74
CA ARG A 334 -4.21 -10.70 9.83
C ARG A 334 -5.26 -11.51 9.07
N GLN A 335 -6.32 -11.95 9.76
CA GLN A 335 -7.38 -12.72 9.11
C GLN A 335 -8.12 -11.89 8.05
N THR A 336 -8.48 -10.65 8.39
CA THR A 336 -9.10 -9.68 7.48
C THR A 336 -8.18 -9.39 6.27
N ILE A 337 -6.87 -9.20 6.51
CA ILE A 337 -5.87 -8.99 5.45
C ILE A 337 -5.81 -10.19 4.51
N LEU A 338 -5.73 -11.42 5.05
CA LEU A 338 -5.66 -12.65 4.26
C LEU A 338 -6.93 -12.87 3.42
N GLU A 339 -8.09 -12.66 4.03
CA GLU A 339 -9.38 -12.80 3.37
C GLU A 339 -9.49 -11.79 2.21
N LEU A 340 -9.14 -10.53 2.43
CA LEU A 340 -9.17 -9.50 1.41
C LEU A 340 -8.14 -9.74 0.29
N ALA A 341 -6.95 -10.23 0.64
CA ALA A 341 -5.92 -10.66 -0.32
C ALA A 341 -6.42 -11.80 -1.22
N ASP A 342 -7.14 -12.75 -0.64
CA ASP A 342 -7.72 -13.89 -1.35
C ASP A 342 -8.83 -13.45 -2.29
N ASP A 343 -9.73 -12.59 -1.81
CA ASP A 343 -10.80 -12.02 -2.64
C ASP A 343 -10.23 -11.23 -3.81
N PHE A 344 -9.21 -10.39 -3.57
CA PHE A 344 -8.53 -9.66 -4.63
C PHE A 344 -7.93 -10.63 -5.66
N SER A 345 -7.23 -11.67 -5.20
CA SER A 345 -6.61 -12.67 -6.08
C SER A 345 -7.65 -13.41 -6.92
N MET A 346 -8.78 -13.80 -6.31
CA MET A 346 -9.89 -14.45 -7.00
C MET A 346 -10.55 -13.51 -8.02
N GLU A 347 -10.79 -12.25 -7.66
CA GLU A 347 -11.39 -11.27 -8.57
C GLU A 347 -10.51 -11.05 -9.82
N MET A 348 -9.21 -10.84 -9.62
CA MET A 348 -8.29 -10.55 -10.73
C MET A 348 -8.03 -11.77 -11.64
N THR A 349 -8.14 -12.99 -11.13
CA THR A 349 -7.84 -14.22 -11.90
C THR A 349 -9.08 -14.98 -12.37
N GLN A 350 -10.22 -14.80 -11.70
CA GLN A 350 -11.44 -15.61 -11.86
C GLN A 350 -12.72 -14.77 -11.86
N GLY A 351 -12.66 -13.44 -12.00
CA GLY A 351 -13.82 -12.54 -11.98
C GLY A 351 -15.09 -13.02 -12.71
N PRO A 352 -15.01 -13.49 -13.98
CA PRO A 352 -16.18 -14.00 -14.71
C PRO A 352 -16.88 -15.21 -14.06
N ALA A 353 -16.19 -15.97 -13.20
CA ALA A 353 -16.77 -17.07 -12.43
C ALA A 353 -17.44 -16.58 -11.12
N LEU A 354 -17.05 -15.41 -10.61
CA LEU A 354 -17.58 -14.81 -9.39
C LEU A 354 -18.80 -13.94 -9.66
N HIS A 355 -18.81 -13.19 -10.76
CA HIS A 355 -19.94 -12.37 -11.14
C HIS A 355 -19.97 -12.05 -12.63
N THR A 356 -21.18 -11.77 -13.10
CA THR A 356 -21.52 -11.28 -14.43
C THR A 356 -22.69 -10.30 -14.28
N PRO A 357 -23.04 -9.51 -15.31
CA PRO A 357 -24.21 -8.65 -15.24
C PRO A 357 -25.50 -9.37 -14.79
N ALA A 358 -25.66 -10.65 -15.17
CA ALA A 358 -26.86 -11.45 -14.92
C ALA A 358 -26.82 -12.37 -13.68
N ALA A 359 -25.63 -12.70 -13.15
CA ALA A 359 -25.48 -13.70 -12.09
C ALA A 359 -24.27 -13.42 -11.20
N SER A 360 -24.27 -13.94 -9.98
CA SER A 360 -23.10 -13.89 -9.08
C SER A 360 -23.03 -15.12 -8.19
N ALA A 361 -21.80 -15.52 -7.86
CA ALA A 361 -21.50 -16.52 -6.86
C ALA A 361 -22.12 -16.14 -5.50
N PRO A 362 -22.61 -17.13 -4.73
CA PRO A 362 -23.22 -16.88 -3.44
C PRO A 362 -22.33 -16.05 -2.51
N GLY A 363 -22.89 -14.98 -1.94
CA GLY A 363 -22.20 -14.11 -0.99
C GLY A 363 -21.26 -13.07 -1.59
N TRP A 364 -20.83 -13.18 -2.85
CA TRP A 364 -19.85 -12.25 -3.44
C TRP A 364 -20.37 -10.80 -3.47
N LEU A 365 -21.56 -10.56 -4.02
CA LEU A 365 -22.17 -9.22 -4.03
C LEU A 365 -22.67 -8.75 -2.65
N ALA A 366 -22.75 -9.64 -1.66
CA ALA A 366 -23.01 -9.22 -0.28
C ALA A 366 -21.74 -8.64 0.37
N ARG A 367 -20.56 -9.16 -0.02
CA ARG A 367 -19.25 -8.65 0.38
C ARG A 367 -18.87 -7.39 -0.38
N TYR A 368 -19.11 -7.39 -1.69
CA TYR A 368 -18.80 -6.28 -2.62
C TYR A 368 -20.06 -5.81 -3.36
N PRO A 369 -20.94 -5.03 -2.72
CA PRO A 369 -22.10 -4.43 -3.37
C PRO A 369 -21.74 -3.56 -4.58
N ARG A 370 -22.63 -3.57 -5.59
CA ARG A 370 -22.49 -2.79 -6.85
C ARG A 370 -22.82 -1.29 -6.71
N ALA A 371 -23.35 -0.87 -5.57
CA ALA A 371 -23.89 0.47 -5.35
C ALA A 371 -22.81 1.59 -5.38
#